data_AF-A0A3N4AX38-F1
#
_entry.id   AF-A0A3N4AX38-F1
#
_cell.length_a   1.000
_cell.length_b   1.000
_cell.length_c   1.000
_cell.angle_alpha   90.00
_cell.angle_beta   90.00
_cell.angle_gamma   90.00
#
_symmetry.space_group_name_H-M   'P 1'
#
loop_
_entity.id
_entity.type
_entity.pdbx_description
1 polymer ?
#
loop_
_entity_poly.entity_id
_entity_poly.type
_entity_poly.pdbx_seq_one_letter_code
_entity_poly.pdbx_strand_id
1 'polypeptide(L)'
;MPIPQAADFYYLKNFQTVLDWVSGRYSDLLSTQEVSFVEQFRTLPQSAQALLVRMVMRKGSHFRLSKLAYDEIGCTETAAQPLLDLGWLSTENPLSAAELAKLLLKHELLGVLTESDSGSKLSKAALTEQLEQQQSLAMAWQQWPQIPADTLYSLTLGELFDRFRLLFFGNLAQSWSEFVLADLGVFRYEQVRFSAQSRGFHSRRDIDDYLHLRRCREAFADGASVADTLAQLGQFQSQNPWIEQRHQRLLFQLSQQLERDGALDEALLLYQQCRYTGARQRQIRILEKTQQYDAAYKLAVQADASPENEAERQLVERALRRLERKLKHASSKEKKDIATPEQRLQLPRQPDTGVEQAVAMHFAEHDAPVYYVENTLICSLFGLLCWDAVFTPLPGAFFHPFHSAPADLHSSDFYSRRRDLFDHCLARLESEEYLDCIRAVFQQKQGIQSPFVVWSMLSDELLEQALTCIPAAHLKHWFERLLGDIKANRAGMPDLIQFWPAEQRYRMIEVKGPGDRLQDNQRRWLAFCAQHAMPVEVCYVQWSEQEREP
;
A
#
# COMPACT_ATOMS: atom_id res chain seq x y z
N MET A 1 0.81 14.11 -26.35
CA MET A 1 -0.42 14.93 -26.32
C MET A 1 -0.14 16.17 -25.51
N PRO A 2 -0.52 17.38 -25.97
CA PRO A 2 -0.39 18.57 -25.13
C PRO A 2 -1.25 18.36 -23.89
N ILE A 3 -0.65 18.55 -22.71
CA ILE A 3 -1.36 18.52 -21.43
C ILE A 3 -2.42 19.63 -21.52
N PRO A 4 -3.71 19.34 -21.29
CA PRO A 4 -4.72 20.38 -21.21
C PRO A 4 -4.21 21.47 -20.26
N GLN A 5 -4.14 22.72 -20.72
CA GLN A 5 -3.89 23.85 -19.81
C GLN A 5 -5.03 23.85 -18.80
N ALA A 6 -4.76 23.34 -17.61
CA ALA A 6 -5.71 23.35 -16.52
C ALA A 6 -6.09 24.81 -16.28
N ALA A 7 -7.39 25.10 -16.23
CA ALA A 7 -7.89 26.46 -16.04
C ALA A 7 -7.27 27.09 -14.79
N ASP A 8 -7.00 28.40 -14.82
CA ASP A 8 -6.51 29.14 -13.68
C ASP A 8 -7.35 28.82 -12.42
N PHE A 9 -6.66 28.59 -11.30
CA PHE A 9 -7.25 28.23 -10.00
C PHE A 9 -7.99 26.88 -9.90
N TYR A 10 -7.79 25.91 -10.82
CA TYR A 10 -8.39 24.56 -10.68
C TYR A 10 -8.10 23.92 -9.30
N TYR A 11 -6.87 24.08 -8.80
CA TYR A 11 -6.43 23.54 -7.52
C TYR A 11 -7.18 24.16 -6.33
N LEU A 12 -7.50 25.45 -6.43
CA LEU A 12 -8.28 26.17 -5.43
C LEU A 12 -9.73 25.67 -5.43
N LYS A 13 -10.34 25.48 -6.60
CA LYS A 13 -11.70 24.92 -6.73
C LYS A 13 -11.79 23.49 -6.17
N ASN A 14 -10.77 22.68 -6.41
CA ASN A 14 -10.68 21.33 -5.85
C ASN A 14 -10.58 21.37 -4.33
N PHE A 15 -9.76 22.27 -3.78
CA PHE A 15 -9.66 22.46 -2.33
C PHE A 15 -10.97 22.97 -1.71
N GLN A 16 -11.66 23.93 -2.34
CA GLN A 16 -12.98 24.39 -1.91
C GLN A 16 -14.01 23.25 -1.91
N THR A 17 -14.01 22.40 -2.94
CA THR A 17 -14.84 21.19 -3.00
C THR A 17 -14.58 20.24 -1.82
N VAL A 18 -13.31 20.08 -1.42
CA VAL A 18 -12.95 19.30 -0.24
C VAL A 18 -13.53 19.93 1.03
N LEU A 19 -13.37 21.24 1.23
CA LEU A 19 -13.90 21.92 2.41
C LEU A 19 -15.42 21.78 2.49
N ASP A 20 -16.12 21.98 1.37
CA ASP A 20 -17.58 21.82 1.31
C ASP A 20 -18.00 20.36 1.60
N TRP A 21 -17.26 19.38 1.07
CA TRP A 21 -17.48 17.97 1.35
C TRP A 21 -17.33 17.64 2.83
N VAL A 22 -16.26 18.13 3.45
CA VAL A 22 -15.95 17.88 4.86
C VAL A 22 -16.97 18.56 5.75
N SER A 23 -17.25 19.85 5.54
CA SER A 23 -18.25 20.59 6.30
C SER A 23 -19.65 19.98 6.16
N GLY A 24 -20.00 19.44 4.99
CA GLY A 24 -21.31 18.82 4.77
C GLY A 24 -21.51 17.46 5.46
N ARG A 25 -20.44 16.67 5.66
CA ARG A 25 -20.54 15.28 6.17
C ARG A 25 -20.00 15.07 7.57
N TYR A 26 -19.14 15.97 8.03
CA TYR A 26 -18.42 15.85 9.29
C TYR A 26 -18.62 17.06 10.20
N SER A 27 -19.64 17.89 9.98
CA SER A 27 -19.90 19.07 10.82
C SER A 27 -20.00 18.75 12.30
N ASP A 28 -20.53 17.57 12.65
CA ASP A 28 -20.62 17.04 14.01
C ASP A 28 -19.27 16.59 14.59
N LEU A 29 -18.27 16.35 13.74
CA LEU A 29 -16.93 15.92 14.12
C LEU A 29 -15.88 17.03 14.00
N LEU A 30 -16.24 18.24 13.54
CA LEU A 30 -15.29 19.35 13.45
C LEU A 30 -15.20 20.09 14.79
N SER A 31 -13.97 20.46 15.17
CA SER A 31 -13.73 21.38 16.29
C SER A 31 -14.09 22.82 15.93
N THR A 32 -14.27 23.67 16.95
CA THR A 32 -14.50 25.11 16.74
C THR A 32 -13.39 25.77 15.91
N GLN A 33 -12.13 25.34 16.09
CA GLN A 33 -11.00 25.85 15.32
C GLN A 33 -11.10 25.45 13.84
N GLU A 34 -11.49 24.21 13.55
CA GLU A 34 -11.67 23.71 12.18
C GLU A 34 -12.83 24.41 11.47
N VAL A 35 -13.95 24.62 12.16
CA VAL A 35 -15.10 25.38 11.62
C VAL A 35 -14.70 26.82 11.33
N SER A 36 -14.05 27.49 12.30
CA SER A 36 -13.57 28.86 12.15
C SER A 36 -12.61 29.01 10.96
N PHE A 37 -11.69 28.05 10.76
CA PHE A 37 -10.80 28.06 9.60
C PHE A 37 -11.59 28.05 8.27
N VAL A 38 -12.60 27.17 8.14
CA VAL A 38 -13.39 27.07 6.91
C VAL A 38 -14.14 28.37 6.63
N GLU A 39 -14.73 28.97 7.66
CA GLU A 39 -15.43 30.25 7.55
C GLU A 39 -14.48 31.38 7.16
N GLN A 40 -13.34 31.51 7.85
CA GLN A 40 -12.32 32.52 7.56
C GLN A 40 -11.74 32.36 6.16
N PHE A 41 -11.43 31.12 5.75
CA PHE A 41 -10.87 30.82 4.43
C PHE A 41 -11.77 31.34 3.30
N ARG A 42 -13.09 31.18 3.43
CA ARG A 42 -14.07 31.68 2.44
C ARG A 42 -14.11 33.21 2.35
N THR A 43 -13.73 33.92 3.41
CA THR A 43 -13.72 35.40 3.42
C THR A 43 -12.43 36.02 2.86
N LEU A 44 -11.36 35.23 2.71
CA LEU A 44 -10.09 35.72 2.21
C LEU A 44 -10.16 36.14 0.73
N PRO A 45 -9.34 37.10 0.29
CA PRO A 45 -9.14 37.38 -1.13
C PRO A 45 -8.73 36.11 -1.90
N GLN A 46 -9.18 35.97 -3.15
CA GLN A 46 -8.90 34.79 -3.97
C GLN A 46 -7.40 34.51 -4.12
N SER A 47 -6.58 35.56 -4.25
CA SER A 47 -5.11 35.44 -4.33
C SER A 47 -4.50 34.85 -3.06
N ALA A 48 -4.98 35.23 -1.88
CA ALA A 48 -4.54 34.67 -0.60
C ALA A 48 -4.98 33.20 -0.44
N GLN A 49 -6.23 32.89 -0.80
CA GLN A 49 -6.71 31.49 -0.83
C GLN A 49 -5.85 30.64 -1.76
N ALA A 50 -5.58 31.13 -2.97
CA ALA A 50 -4.78 30.43 -3.97
C ALA A 50 -3.34 30.20 -3.50
N LEU A 51 -2.70 31.22 -2.92
CA LEU A 51 -1.34 31.10 -2.40
C LEU A 51 -1.25 30.05 -1.30
N LEU A 52 -2.20 30.06 -0.35
CA LEU A 52 -2.26 29.06 0.72
C LEU A 52 -2.36 27.65 0.15
N VAL A 53 -3.29 27.42 -0.80
CA VAL A 53 -3.48 26.09 -1.41
C VAL A 53 -2.24 25.66 -2.20
N ARG A 54 -1.60 26.58 -2.95
CA ARG A 54 -0.32 26.29 -3.64
C ARG A 54 0.76 25.82 -2.67
N MET A 55 0.90 26.47 -1.52
CA MET A 55 1.88 26.09 -0.51
C MET A 55 1.54 24.73 0.11
N VAL A 56 0.28 24.48 0.45
CA VAL A 56 -0.19 23.21 1.04
C VAL A 56 0.00 22.01 0.09
N MET A 57 -0.16 22.21 -1.22
CA MET A 57 0.01 21.15 -2.21
C MET A 57 1.49 20.87 -2.52
N ARG A 58 2.41 21.73 -2.12
CA ARG A 58 3.85 21.51 -2.30
C ARG A 58 4.43 20.71 -1.14
N LYS A 59 5.52 20.00 -1.42
CA LYS A 59 6.26 19.25 -0.40
C LYS A 59 6.97 20.23 0.56
N GLY A 60 6.77 20.04 1.86
CA GLY A 60 7.42 20.81 2.92
C GLY A 60 6.52 21.90 3.53
N SER A 61 6.98 22.48 4.64
CA SER A 61 6.28 23.53 5.40
C SER A 61 6.89 24.92 5.20
N HIS A 62 8.08 25.02 4.62
CA HIS A 62 8.86 26.26 4.51
C HIS A 62 9.12 26.60 3.06
N PHE A 63 8.86 27.85 2.68
CA PHE A 63 8.95 28.32 1.31
C PHE A 63 9.63 29.68 1.24
N ARG A 64 10.67 29.77 0.42
CA ARG A 64 11.31 31.05 0.07
C ARG A 64 10.36 31.84 -0.84
N LEU A 65 10.16 33.12 -0.55
CA LEU A 65 9.34 34.04 -1.35
C LEU A 65 9.80 34.03 -2.82
N SER A 66 11.10 34.03 -3.06
CA SER A 66 11.70 33.92 -4.40
C SER A 66 11.29 32.67 -5.20
N LYS A 67 10.71 31.66 -4.54
CA LYS A 67 10.23 30.40 -5.14
C LYS A 67 8.71 30.28 -5.17
N LEU A 68 7.99 31.34 -4.84
CA LEU A 68 6.52 31.40 -4.85
C LEU A 68 6.04 32.43 -5.89
N ALA A 69 6.41 32.24 -7.15
CA ALA A 69 5.95 33.06 -8.27
C ALA A 69 4.86 32.31 -9.06
N TYR A 70 3.67 32.89 -9.13
CA TYR A 70 2.51 32.33 -9.82
C TYR A 70 1.76 33.46 -10.54
N ASP A 71 1.71 33.39 -11.87
CA ASP A 71 1.13 34.45 -12.70
C ASP A 71 -0.35 34.70 -12.34
N GLU A 72 -1.09 33.64 -12.02
CA GLU A 72 -2.50 33.75 -11.66
C GLU A 72 -2.74 34.41 -10.29
N ILE A 73 -1.75 34.41 -9.40
CA ILE A 73 -1.86 34.98 -8.04
C ILE A 73 -1.42 36.45 -8.02
N GLY A 74 -0.51 36.83 -8.91
CA GLY A 74 0.10 38.16 -8.93
C GLY A 74 1.14 38.35 -7.83
N CYS A 75 1.09 39.48 -7.12
CA CYS A 75 2.09 39.82 -6.08
C CYS A 75 1.94 38.91 -4.85
N THR A 76 2.90 38.00 -4.66
CA THR A 76 2.91 37.02 -3.57
C THR A 76 2.94 37.66 -2.18
N GLU A 77 3.70 38.75 -2.00
CA GLU A 77 3.76 39.46 -0.71
C GLU A 77 2.38 40.01 -0.33
N THR A 78 1.68 40.62 -1.29
CA THR A 78 0.32 41.13 -1.08
C THR A 78 -0.66 39.99 -0.79
N ALA A 79 -0.54 38.87 -1.50
CA ALA A 79 -1.38 37.68 -1.28
C ALA A 79 -1.09 36.99 0.07
N ALA A 80 0.15 37.07 0.57
CA ALA A 80 0.56 36.48 1.84
C ALA A 80 0.09 37.28 3.06
N GLN A 81 -0.08 38.60 2.93
CA GLN A 81 -0.39 39.47 4.07
C GLN A 81 -1.63 39.04 4.88
N PRO A 82 -2.79 38.73 4.27
CA PRO A 82 -3.95 38.26 5.05
C PRO A 82 -3.70 36.93 5.77
N LEU A 83 -2.81 36.08 5.23
CA LEU A 83 -2.45 34.79 5.83
C LEU A 83 -1.50 34.99 7.03
N LEU A 84 -0.62 36.00 6.96
CA LEU A 84 0.25 36.40 8.08
C LEU A 84 -0.58 37.01 9.21
N ASP A 85 -1.55 37.88 8.89
CA ASP A 85 -2.44 38.51 9.87
C ASP A 85 -3.27 37.48 10.66
N LEU A 86 -3.67 36.39 10.00
CA LEU A 86 -4.37 35.26 10.61
C LEU A 86 -3.43 34.27 11.33
N GLY A 87 -2.11 34.45 11.23
CA GLY A 87 -1.11 33.53 11.77
C GLY A 87 -1.04 32.17 11.06
N TRP A 88 -1.59 32.06 9.84
CA TRP A 88 -1.56 30.86 9.01
C TRP A 88 -0.21 30.69 8.30
N LEU A 89 0.48 31.81 8.10
CA LEU A 89 1.89 31.89 7.74
C LEU A 89 2.68 32.54 8.87
N SER A 90 3.95 32.18 8.98
CA SER A 90 4.91 32.81 9.88
C SER A 90 6.24 33.05 9.18
N THR A 91 6.84 34.24 9.41
CA THR A 91 8.22 34.57 9.02
C THR A 91 9.24 34.24 10.10
N GLU A 92 8.77 33.99 11.32
CA GLU A 92 9.60 33.83 12.51
C GLU A 92 9.74 32.37 12.97
N ASN A 93 9.22 31.42 12.19
CA ASN A 93 9.27 30.01 12.58
C ASN A 93 10.73 29.52 12.63
N PRO A 94 11.21 29.00 13.76
CA PRO A 94 12.57 28.50 13.87
C PRO A 94 12.80 27.30 12.94
N LEU A 95 13.96 27.29 12.28
CA LEU A 95 14.43 26.19 11.45
C LEU A 95 15.56 25.47 12.16
N SER A 96 15.54 24.14 12.16
CA SER A 96 16.74 23.33 12.43
C SER A 96 17.76 23.46 11.30
N ALA A 97 19.02 23.10 11.57
CA ALA A 97 20.06 23.02 10.54
C ALA A 97 19.67 22.11 9.37
N ALA A 98 19.05 20.95 9.65
CA ALA A 98 18.52 20.03 8.64
C ALA A 98 17.48 20.70 7.72
N GLU A 99 16.53 21.43 8.31
CA GLU A 99 15.47 22.12 7.56
C GLU A 99 16.02 23.25 6.72
N LEU A 100 16.93 24.05 7.28
CA LEU A 100 17.62 25.11 6.56
C LEU A 100 18.38 24.56 5.35
N ALA A 101 19.15 23.49 5.56
CA ALA A 101 19.95 22.88 4.49
C ALA A 101 19.08 22.39 3.32
N LYS A 102 17.84 21.93 3.57
CA LYS A 102 16.89 21.56 2.51
C LYS A 102 16.49 22.75 1.63
N LEU A 103 16.46 23.98 2.18
CA LEU A 103 16.04 25.21 1.50
C LEU A 103 17.17 25.91 0.72
N LEU A 104 18.42 25.62 1.06
CA LEU A 104 19.59 26.27 0.48
C LEU A 104 20.22 25.47 -0.67
N LEU A 105 20.78 26.16 -1.65
CA LEU A 105 21.72 25.57 -2.60
C LEU A 105 23.04 25.25 -1.88
N LYS A 106 23.84 24.33 -2.45
CA LYS A 106 25.12 23.93 -1.83
C LYS A 106 26.04 25.12 -1.55
N HIS A 107 26.12 26.09 -2.47
CA HIS A 107 26.97 27.27 -2.28
C HIS A 107 26.41 28.24 -1.23
N GLU A 108 25.09 28.38 -1.12
CA GLU A 108 24.46 29.17 -0.05
C GLU A 108 24.71 28.53 1.32
N LEU A 109 24.58 27.20 1.41
CA LEU A 109 24.86 26.43 2.63
C LEU A 109 26.32 26.59 3.09
N LEU A 110 27.27 26.65 2.16
CA LEU A 110 28.69 26.91 2.46
C LEU A 110 28.90 28.29 3.11
N GLY A 111 28.13 29.31 2.69
CA GLY A 111 28.21 30.66 3.25
C GLY A 111 27.71 30.74 4.69
N VAL A 112 26.76 29.88 5.08
CA VAL A 112 26.19 29.84 6.44
C VAL A 112 27.14 29.18 7.45
N LEU A 113 28.08 28.34 7.00
CA LEU A 113 29.07 27.70 7.86
C LEU A 113 30.18 28.68 8.28
N THR A 114 30.56 28.66 9.56
CA THR A 114 31.57 29.58 10.12
C THR A 114 33.03 29.20 9.78
N GLU A 115 33.29 27.94 9.42
CA GLU A 115 34.62 27.41 9.10
C GLU A 115 34.61 26.62 7.77
N SER A 116 34.87 27.32 6.66
CA SER A 116 34.59 26.84 5.30
C SER A 116 35.80 26.36 4.49
N ASP A 117 37.03 26.42 5.01
CA ASP A 117 38.25 26.26 4.21
C ASP A 117 38.41 24.88 3.54
N SER A 118 37.69 23.86 4.01
CA SER A 118 37.66 22.51 3.42
C SER A 118 36.31 22.10 2.81
N GLY A 119 35.27 22.93 2.96
CA GLY A 119 33.86 22.54 2.72
C GLY A 119 33.45 22.44 1.25
N SER A 120 34.13 23.15 0.34
CA SER A 120 33.72 23.24 -1.08
C SER A 120 33.67 21.87 -1.78
N LYS A 121 34.54 20.94 -1.36
CA LYS A 121 34.62 19.56 -1.87
C LYS A 121 33.62 18.60 -1.23
N LEU A 122 33.01 18.95 -0.09
CA LEU A 122 32.08 18.09 0.63
C LEU A 122 30.73 17.97 -0.10
N SER A 123 30.03 16.86 0.13
CA SER A 123 28.65 16.70 -0.33
C SER A 123 27.71 17.60 0.46
N LYS A 124 26.52 17.90 -0.08
CA LYS A 124 25.51 18.68 0.65
C LYS A 124 25.08 17.98 1.96
N ALA A 125 25.08 16.65 1.99
CA ALA A 125 24.81 15.86 3.19
C ALA A 125 25.88 16.09 4.27
N ALA A 126 27.16 15.97 3.93
CA ALA A 126 28.26 16.22 4.86
C ALA A 126 28.27 17.67 5.38
N LEU A 127 27.91 18.65 4.52
CA LEU A 127 27.75 20.05 4.95
C LEU A 127 26.57 20.24 5.91
N THR A 128 25.50 19.46 5.75
CA THR A 128 24.34 19.51 6.65
C THR A 128 24.71 18.95 8.03
N GLU A 129 25.40 17.80 8.07
CA GLU A 129 25.91 17.21 9.32
C GLU A 129 26.87 18.16 10.04
N GLN A 130 27.75 18.85 9.30
CA GLN A 130 28.64 19.86 9.88
C GLN A 130 27.86 21.03 10.47
N LEU A 131 26.81 21.51 9.79
CA LEU A 131 25.95 22.59 10.30
C LEU A 131 25.21 22.16 11.56
N GLU A 132 24.68 20.92 11.61
CA GLU A 132 24.02 20.36 12.79
C GLU A 132 24.96 20.27 14.01
N GLN A 133 26.24 19.96 13.78
CA GLN A 133 27.26 19.93 14.83
C GLN A 133 27.64 21.33 15.34
N GLN A 134 27.71 22.32 14.45
CA GLN A 134 28.04 23.71 14.81
C GLN A 134 26.86 24.43 15.48
N GLN A 135 25.63 24.14 15.04
CA GLN A 135 24.44 24.83 15.47
C GLN A 135 23.29 23.86 15.76
N SER A 136 23.12 23.55 17.04
CA SER A 136 22.07 22.66 17.52
C SER A 136 20.73 23.37 17.77
N LEU A 137 20.74 24.69 17.97
CA LEU A 137 19.52 25.47 18.23
C LEU A 137 18.86 25.90 16.92
N ALA A 138 17.55 25.65 16.82
CA ALA A 138 16.74 26.15 15.74
C ALA A 138 16.59 27.68 15.82
N MET A 139 16.68 28.37 14.68
CA MET A 139 16.62 29.82 14.59
C MET A 139 15.74 30.28 13.43
N ALA A 140 15.13 31.46 13.55
CA ALA A 140 14.37 32.05 12.46
C ALA A 140 15.27 32.36 11.25
N TRP A 141 14.70 32.42 10.05
CA TRP A 141 15.46 32.60 8.80
C TRP A 141 16.48 33.75 8.86
N GLN A 142 16.05 34.93 9.30
CA GLN A 142 16.88 36.14 9.37
C GLN A 142 17.98 36.08 10.43
N GLN A 143 17.92 35.12 11.36
CA GLN A 143 18.90 34.97 12.45
C GLN A 143 20.07 34.05 12.05
N TRP A 144 19.94 33.31 10.94
CA TRP A 144 21.03 32.47 10.45
C TRP A 144 22.18 33.33 9.89
N PRO A 145 23.43 33.04 10.26
CA PRO A 145 24.59 33.80 9.81
C PRO A 145 24.73 33.72 8.29
N GLN A 146 24.98 34.87 7.65
CA GLN A 146 25.21 34.98 6.19
C GLN A 146 24.09 34.37 5.33
N ILE A 147 22.86 34.32 5.84
CA ILE A 147 21.72 33.80 5.11
C ILE A 147 21.44 34.66 3.86
N PRO A 148 21.05 34.07 2.71
CA PRO A 148 20.67 34.83 1.53
C PRO A 148 19.52 35.81 1.82
N ALA A 149 19.59 37.00 1.23
CA ALA A 149 18.49 37.97 1.27
C ALA A 149 17.26 37.39 0.57
N ASP A 150 16.28 36.99 1.37
CA ASP A 150 15.01 36.41 0.97
C ASP A 150 14.05 36.46 2.17
N THR A 151 12.76 36.26 1.91
CA THR A 151 11.76 36.08 2.97
C THR A 151 11.32 34.62 3.00
N LEU A 152 11.26 34.05 4.19
CA LEU A 152 10.75 32.70 4.38
C LEU A 152 9.31 32.76 4.91
N TYR A 153 8.40 32.08 4.23
CA TYR A 153 7.07 31.79 4.76
C TYR A 153 6.99 30.34 5.23
N SER A 154 6.55 30.17 6.47
CA SER A 154 6.31 28.86 7.08
C SER A 154 4.83 28.65 7.31
N LEU A 155 4.28 27.54 6.80
CA LEU A 155 2.91 27.11 7.08
C LEU A 155 2.78 26.68 8.55
N THR A 156 1.81 27.24 9.26
CA THR A 156 1.52 26.89 10.66
C THR A 156 0.35 25.91 10.79
N LEU A 157 -0.35 25.63 9.68
CA LEU A 157 -1.59 24.85 9.64
C LEU A 157 -1.42 23.41 9.12
N GLY A 158 -0.20 22.87 9.09
CA GLY A 158 0.08 21.56 8.49
C GLY A 158 -0.83 20.43 9.01
N GLU A 159 -1.01 20.33 10.32
CA GLU A 159 -1.87 19.30 10.93
C GLU A 159 -3.36 19.46 10.55
N LEU A 160 -3.82 20.69 10.38
CA LEU A 160 -5.20 20.99 10.01
C LEU A 160 -5.49 20.51 8.58
N PHE A 161 -4.59 20.79 7.64
CA PHE A 161 -4.73 20.32 6.26
C PHE A 161 -4.65 18.80 6.16
N ASP A 162 -3.75 18.18 6.93
CA ASP A 162 -3.72 16.72 7.03
C ASP A 162 -5.02 16.16 7.61
N ARG A 163 -5.66 16.84 8.57
CA ARG A 163 -6.96 16.41 9.07
C ARG A 163 -8.07 16.52 8.02
N PHE A 164 -8.14 17.60 7.25
CA PHE A 164 -9.11 17.70 6.15
C PHE A 164 -8.87 16.65 5.07
N ARG A 165 -7.59 16.37 4.76
CA ARG A 165 -7.22 15.31 3.82
C ARG A 165 -7.66 13.94 4.33
N LEU A 166 -7.44 13.69 5.61
CA LEU A 166 -7.88 12.46 6.28
C LEU A 166 -9.40 12.31 6.25
N LEU A 167 -10.15 13.37 6.56
CA LEU A 167 -11.61 13.35 6.56
C LEU A 167 -12.19 13.12 5.16
N PHE A 168 -11.56 13.70 4.15
CA PHE A 168 -11.99 13.53 2.77
C PHE A 168 -11.68 12.13 2.21
N PHE A 169 -10.42 11.68 2.29
CA PHE A 169 -9.97 10.41 1.70
C PHE A 169 -10.10 9.19 2.62
N GLY A 170 -10.40 9.40 3.91
CA GLY A 170 -10.35 8.33 4.93
C GLY A 170 -8.94 7.81 5.20
N ASN A 171 -7.91 8.38 4.56
CA ASN A 171 -6.52 7.98 4.70
C ASN A 171 -5.58 9.14 4.35
N LEU A 172 -4.29 8.97 4.64
CA LEU A 172 -3.25 9.97 4.35
C LEU A 172 -2.20 9.47 3.33
N ALA A 173 -2.51 8.38 2.61
CA ALA A 173 -1.72 7.94 1.46
C ALA A 173 -2.11 8.73 0.20
N GLN A 174 -3.40 9.04 0.04
CA GLN A 174 -3.92 9.85 -1.06
C GLN A 174 -3.64 11.34 -0.85
N SER A 175 -3.45 12.06 -1.94
CA SER A 175 -3.14 13.49 -1.94
C SER A 175 -4.13 14.29 -2.78
N TRP A 176 -4.06 15.62 -2.69
CA TRP A 176 -4.86 16.52 -3.51
C TRP A 176 -4.65 16.35 -5.02
N SER A 177 -3.56 15.71 -5.44
CA SER A 177 -3.29 15.38 -6.84
C SER A 177 -4.33 14.44 -7.46
N GLU A 178 -5.08 13.69 -6.65
CA GLU A 178 -6.10 12.74 -7.14
C GLU A 178 -7.17 13.44 -8.00
N PHE A 179 -7.57 14.65 -7.61
CA PHE A 179 -8.50 15.46 -8.41
C PHE A 179 -7.92 15.76 -9.79
N VAL A 180 -6.65 16.18 -9.84
CA VAL A 180 -5.98 16.55 -11.10
C VAL A 180 -5.80 15.34 -12.00
N LEU A 181 -5.39 14.21 -11.43
CA LEU A 181 -5.21 12.96 -12.18
C LEU A 181 -6.54 12.42 -12.69
N ALA A 182 -7.63 12.62 -11.95
CA ALA A 182 -8.97 12.28 -12.39
C ALA A 182 -9.49 13.22 -13.50
N ASP A 183 -9.34 14.53 -13.33
CA ASP A 183 -9.77 15.54 -14.31
C ASP A 183 -9.02 15.42 -15.64
N LEU A 184 -7.73 15.04 -15.60
CA LEU A 184 -6.92 14.75 -16.78
C LEU A 184 -7.24 13.39 -17.42
N GLY A 185 -8.12 12.59 -16.81
CA GLY A 185 -8.47 11.24 -17.28
C GLY A 185 -7.36 10.20 -17.11
N VAL A 186 -6.27 10.54 -16.40
CA VAL A 186 -5.18 9.60 -16.09
C VAL A 186 -5.70 8.50 -15.16
N PHE A 187 -6.48 8.88 -14.15
CA PHE A 187 -7.22 7.94 -13.31
C PHE A 187 -8.71 8.07 -13.56
N ARG A 188 -9.37 6.94 -13.81
CA ARG A 188 -10.83 6.86 -13.90
C ARG A 188 -11.33 5.97 -12.78
N TYR A 189 -12.25 6.45 -11.95
CA TYR A 189 -12.81 5.69 -10.84
C TYR A 189 -14.24 5.26 -11.13
N GLU A 190 -14.66 4.13 -10.53
CA GLU A 190 -16.04 3.66 -10.62
C GLU A 190 -16.98 4.65 -9.96
N GLN A 191 -18.13 4.91 -10.61
CA GLN A 191 -19.10 5.88 -10.13
C GLN A 191 -20.08 5.22 -9.16
N VAL A 192 -19.59 4.98 -7.94
CA VAL A 192 -20.37 4.37 -6.87
C VAL A 192 -21.33 5.41 -6.26
N ARG A 193 -22.63 5.11 -6.27
CA ARG A 193 -23.64 5.95 -5.61
C ARG A 193 -23.77 5.56 -4.13
N PHE A 194 -23.18 6.35 -3.26
CA PHE A 194 -23.28 6.19 -1.80
C PHE A 194 -24.10 7.33 -1.16
N SER A 195 -24.64 7.09 0.02
CA SER A 195 -25.51 8.06 0.73
C SER A 195 -24.72 9.22 1.33
N ALA A 196 -25.42 10.32 1.66
CA ALA A 196 -24.82 11.45 2.37
C ALA A 196 -24.31 11.08 3.78
N GLN A 197 -24.82 9.99 4.36
CA GLN A 197 -24.37 9.45 5.64
C GLN A 197 -23.11 8.57 5.51
N SER A 198 -22.69 8.22 4.29
CA SER A 198 -21.48 7.42 4.10
C SER A 198 -20.24 8.28 4.36
N ARG A 199 -19.50 7.91 5.40
CA ARG A 199 -18.30 8.60 5.87
C ARG A 199 -17.29 7.62 6.44
N GLY A 200 -16.01 7.97 6.39
CA GLY A 200 -14.91 7.13 6.87
C GLY A 200 -14.78 7.12 8.40
N PHE A 201 -15.18 8.21 9.05
CA PHE A 201 -15.07 8.42 10.50
C PHE A 201 -16.43 8.73 11.11
N HIS A 202 -16.68 8.19 12.30
CA HIS A 202 -17.96 8.36 13.00
C HIS A 202 -17.83 9.08 14.35
N SER A 203 -16.60 9.30 14.83
CA SER A 203 -16.33 10.04 16.05
C SER A 203 -15.08 10.93 15.87
N ARG A 204 -15.00 12.06 16.60
CA ARG A 204 -13.79 12.89 16.63
C ARG A 204 -12.59 12.10 17.14
N ARG A 205 -12.84 11.23 18.14
CA ARG A 205 -11.83 10.37 18.74
C ARG A 205 -11.17 9.46 17.71
N ASP A 206 -11.93 8.89 16.78
CA ASP A 206 -11.37 8.04 15.72
C ASP A 206 -10.36 8.80 14.84
N ILE A 207 -10.61 10.08 14.59
CA ILE A 207 -9.70 10.94 13.81
C ILE A 207 -8.42 11.21 14.61
N ASP A 208 -8.55 11.52 15.90
CA ASP A 208 -7.39 11.78 16.77
C ASP A 208 -6.55 10.53 17.00
N ASP A 209 -7.21 9.39 17.21
CA ASP A 209 -6.58 8.07 17.35
C ASP A 209 -5.80 7.69 16.09
N TYR A 210 -6.38 7.92 14.90
CA TYR A 210 -5.66 7.73 13.63
C TYR A 210 -4.38 8.57 13.59
N LEU A 211 -4.49 9.87 13.85
CA LEU A 211 -3.38 10.80 13.75
C LEU A 211 -2.31 10.49 14.81
N HIS A 212 -2.71 10.05 16.00
CA HIS A 212 -1.81 9.61 17.05
C HIS A 212 -0.98 8.39 16.65
N LEU A 213 -1.64 7.34 16.15
CA LEU A 213 -0.95 6.16 15.66
C LEU A 213 -0.01 6.48 14.49
N ARG A 214 -0.41 7.41 13.62
CA ARG A 214 0.43 7.89 12.54
C ARG A 214 1.70 8.57 13.07
N ARG A 215 1.58 9.51 14.01
CA ARG A 215 2.73 10.20 14.61
C ARG A 215 3.70 9.20 15.26
N CYS A 216 3.19 8.22 16.00
CA CYS A 216 4.04 7.18 16.59
C CYS A 216 4.78 6.37 15.52
N ARG A 217 4.08 5.98 14.44
CA ARG A 217 4.67 5.23 13.32
C ARG A 217 5.71 6.05 12.55
N GLU A 218 5.44 7.34 12.32
CA GLU A 218 6.38 8.25 11.65
C GLU A 218 7.62 8.48 12.50
N ALA A 219 7.47 8.76 13.80
CA ALA A 219 8.60 8.86 14.72
C ALA A 219 9.45 7.59 14.72
N PHE A 220 8.82 6.41 14.73
CA PHE A 220 9.53 5.12 14.62
C PHE A 220 10.26 4.96 13.27
N ALA A 221 9.63 5.32 12.16
CA ALA A 221 10.25 5.27 10.83
C ALA A 221 11.42 6.26 10.70
N ASP A 222 11.35 7.39 11.41
CA ASP A 222 12.39 8.42 11.49
C ASP A 222 13.50 8.09 12.51
N GLY A 223 13.47 6.88 13.09
CA GLY A 223 14.56 6.33 13.91
C GLY A 223 14.34 6.40 15.42
N ALA A 224 13.15 6.78 15.91
CA ALA A 224 12.84 6.69 17.33
C ALA A 224 12.98 5.24 17.83
N SER A 225 13.44 5.08 19.07
CA SER A 225 13.56 3.74 19.66
C SER A 225 12.19 3.09 19.87
N VAL A 226 12.17 1.76 20.02
CA VAL A 226 10.93 1.04 20.34
C VAL A 226 10.37 1.52 21.70
N ALA A 227 11.24 1.76 22.68
CA ALA A 227 10.84 2.25 24.00
C ALA A 227 10.18 3.63 23.93
N ASP A 228 10.77 4.57 23.20
CA ASP A 228 10.21 5.93 23.03
C ASP A 228 8.89 5.89 22.28
N THR A 229 8.80 5.04 21.25
CA THR A 229 7.55 4.87 20.47
C THR A 229 6.44 4.29 21.34
N LEU A 230 6.74 3.30 22.19
CA LEU A 230 5.76 2.73 23.13
C LEU A 230 5.36 3.73 24.21
N ALA A 231 6.31 4.55 24.70
CA ALA A 231 6.01 5.61 25.65
C ALA A 231 5.08 6.67 25.03
N GLN A 232 5.34 7.07 23.77
CA GLN A 232 4.46 7.98 23.03
C GLN A 232 3.09 7.36 22.76
N LEU A 233 3.03 6.06 22.43
CA LEU A 233 1.79 5.33 22.21
C LEU A 233 0.94 5.29 23.47
N GLY A 234 1.57 5.07 24.64
CA GLY A 234 0.90 4.99 25.93
C GLY A 234 -0.02 3.76 26.04
N GLN A 235 -1.09 3.87 26.83
CA GLN A 235 -2.11 2.81 26.99
C GLN A 235 -3.19 2.90 25.90
N PHE A 236 -2.78 2.98 24.64
CA PHE A 236 -3.69 3.20 23.52
C PHE A 236 -4.73 2.07 23.39
N GLN A 237 -5.99 2.45 23.21
CA GLN A 237 -7.10 1.54 22.94
C GLN A 237 -8.14 2.22 22.04
N SER A 238 -8.62 1.50 21.02
CA SER A 238 -9.72 1.94 20.18
C SER A 238 -10.79 0.85 20.05
N GLN A 239 -12.06 1.27 20.03
CA GLN A 239 -13.19 0.38 19.73
C GLN A 239 -13.44 0.27 18.22
N ASN A 240 -12.84 1.16 17.42
CA ASN A 240 -12.94 1.13 15.97
C ASN A 240 -12.01 0.03 15.42
N PRO A 241 -12.54 -1.04 14.79
CA PRO A 241 -11.74 -2.19 14.37
C PRO A 241 -10.62 -1.84 13.39
N TRP A 242 -10.84 -0.84 12.54
CA TRP A 242 -9.86 -0.40 11.54
C TRP A 242 -8.70 0.38 12.16
N ILE A 243 -8.98 1.23 13.15
CA ILE A 243 -7.94 1.91 13.94
C ILE A 243 -7.17 0.91 14.78
N GLU A 244 -7.89 -0.02 15.42
CA GLU A 244 -7.26 -1.08 16.21
C GLU A 244 -6.35 -1.95 15.34
N GLN A 245 -6.75 -2.28 14.11
CA GLN A 245 -5.87 -2.99 13.18
C GLN A 245 -4.58 -2.23 12.88
N ARG A 246 -4.62 -0.88 12.79
CA ARG A 246 -3.40 -0.06 12.64
C ARG A 246 -2.52 -0.09 13.88
N HIS A 247 -3.14 -0.01 15.06
CA HIS A 247 -2.45 -0.12 16.33
C HIS A 247 -1.73 -1.48 16.42
N GLN A 248 -2.44 -2.57 16.16
CA GLN A 248 -1.88 -3.92 16.16
C GLN A 248 -0.76 -4.09 15.13
N ARG A 249 -0.89 -3.48 13.95
CA ARG A 249 0.20 -3.45 12.95
C ARG A 249 1.43 -2.70 13.45
N LEU A 250 1.27 -1.58 14.14
CA LEU A 250 2.40 -0.86 14.74
C LEU A 250 3.08 -1.72 15.81
N LEU A 251 2.33 -2.34 16.73
CA LEU A 251 2.87 -3.25 17.74
C LEU A 251 3.64 -4.42 17.12
N PHE A 252 3.13 -4.97 16.01
CA PHE A 252 3.82 -6.02 15.27
C PHE A 252 5.14 -5.54 14.66
N GLN A 253 5.18 -4.33 14.09
CA GLN A 253 6.42 -3.74 13.56
C GLN A 253 7.45 -3.47 14.65
N LEU A 254 7.02 -2.97 15.80
CA LEU A 254 7.87 -2.74 16.97
C LEU A 254 8.43 -4.07 17.51
N SER A 255 7.61 -5.10 17.58
CA SER A 255 8.02 -6.46 18.01
C SER A 255 9.04 -7.08 17.04
N GLN A 256 8.86 -6.87 15.74
CA GLN A 256 9.83 -7.28 14.73
C GLN A 256 11.17 -6.57 14.88
N GLN A 257 11.16 -5.29 15.25
CA GLN A 257 12.38 -4.53 15.47
C GLN A 257 13.15 -5.06 16.69
N LEU A 258 12.48 -5.26 17.82
CA LEU A 258 13.09 -5.89 19.00
C LEU A 258 13.68 -7.28 18.67
N GLU A 259 12.97 -8.07 17.86
CA GLU A 259 13.47 -9.38 17.43
C GLU A 259 14.74 -9.27 16.55
N ARG A 260 14.82 -8.27 15.67
CA ARG A 260 16.00 -7.97 14.84
C ARG A 260 17.18 -7.50 15.69
N ASP A 261 16.90 -6.69 16.70
CA ASP A 261 17.91 -6.16 17.62
C ASP A 261 18.38 -7.22 18.65
N GLY A 262 17.76 -8.41 18.65
CA GLY A 262 18.11 -9.52 19.52
C GLY A 262 17.51 -9.47 20.92
N ALA A 263 16.66 -8.47 21.21
CA ALA A 263 15.89 -8.34 22.45
C ALA A 263 14.70 -9.32 22.48
N LEU A 264 14.99 -10.63 22.46
CA LEU A 264 14.00 -11.68 22.23
C LEU A 264 12.92 -11.76 23.32
N ASP A 265 13.27 -11.53 24.59
CA ASP A 265 12.30 -11.58 25.69
C ASP A 265 11.31 -10.41 25.61
N GLU A 266 11.80 -9.20 25.32
CA GLU A 266 10.96 -8.02 25.10
C GLU A 266 10.08 -8.18 23.85
N ALA A 267 10.65 -8.69 22.76
CA ALA A 267 9.90 -9.01 21.55
C ALA A 267 8.78 -10.01 21.83
N LEU A 268 9.05 -11.06 22.61
CA LEU A 268 8.05 -12.07 22.99
C LEU A 268 6.91 -11.45 23.80
N LEU A 269 7.23 -10.64 24.82
CA LEU A 269 6.22 -9.96 25.64
C LEU A 269 5.32 -9.03 24.80
N LEU A 270 5.91 -8.31 23.83
CA LEU A 270 5.15 -7.42 22.96
C LEU A 270 4.30 -8.19 21.95
N TYR A 271 4.83 -9.27 21.35
CA TYR A 271 4.06 -10.15 20.47
C TYR A 271 2.88 -10.81 21.19
N GLN A 272 2.98 -11.13 22.49
CA GLN A 272 1.88 -11.69 23.29
C GLN A 272 0.70 -10.73 23.45
N GLN A 273 0.96 -9.43 23.40
CA GLN A 273 -0.06 -8.38 23.45
C GLN A 273 -0.60 -8.02 22.05
N CYS A 274 0.09 -8.48 21.00
CA CYS A 274 -0.22 -8.18 19.61
C CYS A 274 -1.18 -9.21 19.00
N ARG A 275 -2.29 -8.72 18.46
CA ARG A 275 -3.34 -9.50 17.76
C ARG A 275 -3.21 -9.44 16.24
N TYR A 276 -2.13 -8.85 15.72
CA TYR A 276 -1.92 -8.80 14.28
C TYR A 276 -1.58 -10.20 13.75
N THR A 277 -2.18 -10.56 12.62
CA THR A 277 -1.99 -11.88 11.98
C THR A 277 -0.51 -12.20 11.80
N GLY A 278 -0.10 -13.38 12.26
CA GLY A 278 1.28 -13.84 12.25
C GLY A 278 2.06 -13.56 13.54
N ALA A 279 1.55 -12.74 14.48
CA ALA A 279 2.21 -12.51 15.77
C ALA A 279 2.41 -13.81 16.55
N ARG A 280 1.38 -14.67 16.61
CA ARG A 280 1.44 -15.97 17.28
C ARG A 280 2.52 -16.89 16.70
N GLN A 281 2.67 -16.91 15.37
CA GLN A 281 3.75 -17.63 14.70
C GLN A 281 5.15 -17.12 15.13
N ARG A 282 5.32 -15.80 15.27
CA ARG A 282 6.58 -15.22 15.77
C ARG A 282 6.87 -15.61 17.21
N GLN A 283 5.85 -15.63 18.07
CA GLN A 283 5.99 -16.10 19.46
C GLN A 283 6.51 -17.54 19.51
N ILE A 284 5.91 -18.45 18.72
CA ILE A 284 6.36 -19.85 18.64
C ILE A 284 7.84 -19.92 18.23
N ARG A 285 8.25 -19.12 17.24
CA ARG A 285 9.63 -19.09 16.74
C ARG A 285 10.61 -18.53 17.78
N ILE A 286 10.25 -17.49 18.52
CA ILE A 286 11.09 -16.94 19.58
C ILE A 286 11.25 -17.96 20.71
N LEU A 287 10.15 -18.57 21.17
CA LEU A 287 10.19 -19.62 22.21
C LEU A 287 11.07 -20.81 21.77
N GLU A 288 11.00 -21.22 20.50
CA GLU A 288 11.88 -22.26 19.94
C GLU A 288 13.36 -21.80 19.96
N LYS A 289 13.63 -20.55 19.56
CA LYS A 289 14.99 -19.96 19.52
C LYS A 289 15.60 -19.80 20.91
N THR A 290 14.79 -19.46 21.93
CA THR A 290 15.20 -19.35 23.33
C THR A 290 15.13 -20.67 24.09
N GLN A 291 14.91 -21.79 23.37
CA GLN A 291 14.89 -23.15 23.90
C GLN A 291 13.78 -23.43 24.92
N GLN A 292 12.72 -22.62 24.94
CA GLN A 292 11.51 -22.84 25.73
C GLN A 292 10.57 -23.81 24.99
N TYR A 293 11.05 -25.03 24.72
CA TYR A 293 10.41 -25.97 23.81
C TYR A 293 9.00 -26.39 24.25
N ASP A 294 8.77 -26.61 25.55
CA ASP A 294 7.43 -26.95 26.08
C ASP A 294 6.41 -25.83 25.85
N ALA A 295 6.81 -24.57 26.06
CA ALA A 295 5.94 -23.42 25.82
C ALA A 295 5.67 -23.23 24.32
N ALA A 296 6.71 -23.36 23.48
CA ALA A 296 6.58 -23.33 22.02
C ALA A 296 5.62 -24.42 21.52
N TYR A 297 5.74 -25.64 22.05
CA TYR A 297 4.90 -26.76 21.67
C TYR A 297 3.44 -26.55 22.07
N LYS A 298 3.18 -26.11 23.31
CA LYS A 298 1.81 -25.79 23.77
C LYS A 298 1.15 -24.74 22.87
N LEU A 299 1.87 -23.66 22.55
CA LEU A 299 1.35 -22.60 21.69
C LEU A 299 1.14 -23.09 20.25
N ALA A 300 2.05 -23.91 19.72
CA ALA A 300 1.91 -24.51 18.40
C ALA A 300 0.72 -25.47 18.31
N VAL A 301 0.45 -26.28 19.33
CA VAL A 301 -0.75 -27.16 19.38
C VAL A 301 -2.02 -26.32 19.40
N GLN A 302 -2.06 -25.23 20.17
CA GLN A 302 -3.20 -24.30 20.17
C GLN A 302 -3.41 -23.65 18.78
N ALA A 303 -2.33 -23.26 18.12
CA ALA A 303 -2.38 -22.67 16.79
C ALA A 303 -2.80 -23.69 15.71
N ASP A 304 -2.41 -24.95 15.83
CA ASP A 304 -2.81 -26.02 14.89
C ASP A 304 -4.30 -26.36 15.01
N ALA A 305 -4.85 -26.33 16.23
CA ALA A 305 -6.27 -26.58 16.48
C ALA A 305 -7.19 -25.47 15.93
N SER A 306 -6.69 -24.23 15.86
CA SER A 306 -7.45 -23.07 15.36
C SER A 306 -6.50 -22.06 14.71
N PRO A 307 -6.01 -22.33 13.49
CA PRO A 307 -5.09 -21.44 12.79
C PRO A 307 -5.77 -20.13 12.40
N GLU A 308 -5.02 -19.03 12.42
CA GLU A 308 -5.46 -17.71 11.97
C GLU A 308 -5.73 -17.70 10.46
N ASN A 309 -4.90 -18.43 9.69
CA ASN A 309 -5.05 -18.64 8.25
C ASN A 309 -4.20 -19.84 7.78
N GLU A 310 -4.27 -20.16 6.48
CA GLU A 310 -3.49 -21.26 5.89
C GLU A 310 -1.97 -21.05 6.02
N ALA A 311 -1.49 -19.81 5.99
CA ALA A 311 -0.07 -19.51 6.11
C ALA A 311 0.46 -19.86 7.51
N GLU A 312 -0.29 -19.52 8.56
CA GLU A 312 0.05 -19.92 9.91
C GLU A 312 -0.01 -21.44 10.06
N ARG A 313 -1.07 -22.09 9.55
CA ARG A 313 -1.20 -23.55 9.59
C ARG A 313 0.05 -24.25 9.05
N GLN A 314 0.51 -23.86 7.86
CA GLN A 314 1.71 -24.44 7.25
C GLN A 314 2.98 -24.24 8.10
N LEU A 315 3.14 -23.07 8.71
CA LEU A 315 4.30 -22.75 9.55
C LEU A 315 4.26 -23.48 10.90
N VAL A 316 3.08 -23.63 11.48
CA VAL A 316 2.82 -24.35 12.73
C VAL A 316 3.05 -25.85 12.55
N GLU A 317 2.55 -26.45 11.48
CA GLU A 317 2.80 -27.87 11.16
C GLU A 317 4.32 -28.15 11.09
N ARG A 318 5.10 -27.27 10.45
CA ARG A 318 6.57 -27.38 10.42
C ARG A 318 7.20 -27.21 11.79
N ALA A 319 6.67 -26.30 12.62
CA ALA A 319 7.17 -26.06 13.97
C ALA A 319 6.90 -27.26 14.89
N LEU A 320 5.67 -27.80 14.88
CA LEU A 320 5.30 -29.00 15.63
C LEU A 320 6.25 -30.16 15.34
N ARG A 321 6.56 -30.44 14.08
CA ARG A 321 7.52 -31.51 13.71
C ARG A 321 8.93 -31.31 14.28
N ARG A 322 9.39 -30.06 14.40
CA ARG A 322 10.70 -29.77 15.01
C ARG A 322 10.62 -29.93 16.53
N LEU A 323 9.55 -29.43 17.14
CA LEU A 323 9.32 -29.46 18.58
C LEU A 323 9.07 -30.87 19.10
N GLU A 324 8.28 -31.69 18.40
CA GLU A 324 8.06 -33.11 18.73
C GLU A 324 9.38 -33.89 18.78
N ARG A 325 10.27 -33.67 17.79
CA ARG A 325 11.61 -34.28 17.79
C ARG A 325 12.48 -33.79 18.95
N LYS A 326 12.41 -32.50 19.28
CA LYS A 326 13.17 -31.92 20.40
C LYS A 326 12.68 -32.43 21.76
N LEU A 327 11.37 -32.57 21.93
CA LEU A 327 10.72 -33.04 23.16
C LEU A 327 10.61 -34.57 23.24
N LYS A 328 11.02 -35.31 22.20
CA LYS A 328 10.88 -36.77 22.08
C LYS A 328 9.43 -37.25 22.17
N HIS A 329 8.49 -36.44 21.67
CA HIS A 329 7.10 -36.86 21.50
C HIS A 329 6.96 -37.80 20.30
N ALA A 330 5.89 -38.60 20.29
CA ALA A 330 5.56 -39.41 19.12
C ALA A 330 5.28 -38.49 17.92
N SER A 331 6.00 -38.73 16.81
CA SER A 331 5.83 -37.94 15.59
C SER A 331 4.43 -38.12 15.03
N SER A 332 3.77 -37.01 14.73
CA SER A 332 2.57 -37.01 13.91
C SER A 332 2.88 -37.60 12.51
N LYS A 333 1.94 -38.39 11.95
CA LYS A 333 2.10 -38.98 10.61
C LYS A 333 1.94 -37.91 9.54
N GLU A 334 2.82 -37.95 8.54
CA GLU A 334 2.79 -37.03 7.41
C GLU A 334 1.60 -37.32 6.49
N LYS A 335 0.79 -36.30 6.20
CA LYS A 335 -0.08 -36.32 5.02
C LYS A 335 0.83 -36.13 3.80
N LYS A 336 0.82 -37.08 2.88
CA LYS A 336 1.50 -36.92 1.59
C LYS A 336 0.69 -35.96 0.75
N ASP A 337 1.26 -34.79 0.45
CA ASP A 337 0.70 -33.87 -0.52
C ASP A 337 0.75 -34.50 -1.93
N ILE A 338 -0.20 -34.14 -2.78
CA ILE A 338 -0.17 -34.51 -4.20
C ILE A 338 1.02 -33.79 -4.83
N ALA A 339 1.94 -34.57 -5.40
CA ALA A 339 3.14 -34.00 -6.02
C ALA A 339 2.75 -33.17 -7.25
N THR A 340 3.19 -31.91 -7.28
CA THR A 340 3.12 -31.08 -8.48
C THR A 340 4.14 -31.57 -9.50
N PRO A 341 3.76 -31.76 -10.78
CA PRO A 341 4.69 -32.07 -11.85
C PRO A 341 5.85 -31.07 -11.91
N GLU A 342 7.07 -31.57 -12.14
CA GLU A 342 8.26 -30.75 -12.31
C GLU A 342 8.88 -31.01 -13.69
N GLN A 343 9.28 -29.93 -14.36
CA GLN A 343 10.05 -29.96 -15.60
C GLN A 343 11.40 -29.27 -15.39
N ARG A 344 12.45 -29.76 -16.06
CA ARG A 344 13.79 -29.16 -16.02
C ARG A 344 14.20 -28.77 -17.43
N LEU A 345 14.58 -27.51 -17.63
CA LEU A 345 15.03 -26.97 -18.91
C LEU A 345 16.48 -26.51 -18.83
N GLN A 346 17.22 -26.73 -19.91
CA GLN A 346 18.48 -26.04 -20.17
C GLN A 346 18.24 -25.01 -21.26
N LEU A 347 18.42 -23.73 -20.93
CA LEU A 347 18.18 -22.62 -21.84
C LEU A 347 19.45 -21.79 -22.04
N PRO A 348 19.70 -21.26 -23.25
CA PRO A 348 20.79 -20.32 -23.47
C PRO A 348 20.50 -19.03 -22.70
N ARG A 349 21.52 -18.51 -22.01
CA ARG A 349 21.40 -17.22 -21.34
C ARG A 349 21.47 -16.08 -22.35
N GLN A 350 20.38 -15.32 -22.47
CA GLN A 350 20.34 -14.11 -23.30
C GLN A 350 20.56 -12.87 -22.42
N PRO A 351 21.34 -11.87 -22.88
CA PRO A 351 21.38 -10.56 -22.24
C PRO A 351 19.96 -9.97 -22.16
N ASP A 352 19.66 -9.29 -21.05
CA ASP A 352 18.42 -8.52 -20.84
C ASP A 352 17.09 -9.32 -20.84
N THR A 353 17.14 -10.65 -20.81
CA THR A 353 15.93 -11.51 -20.72
C THR A 353 15.81 -12.16 -19.34
N GLY A 354 14.68 -11.95 -18.68
CA GLY A 354 14.34 -12.63 -17.41
C GLY A 354 14.13 -14.13 -17.60
N VAL A 355 14.24 -14.91 -16.52
CA VAL A 355 14.11 -16.38 -16.63
C VAL A 355 12.70 -16.80 -17.06
N GLU A 356 11.69 -16.09 -16.57
CA GLU A 356 10.27 -16.29 -16.87
C GLU A 356 10.01 -16.01 -18.36
N GLN A 357 10.59 -14.93 -18.89
CA GLN A 357 10.48 -14.59 -20.31
C GLN A 357 11.20 -15.61 -21.20
N ALA A 358 12.37 -16.09 -20.80
CA ALA A 358 13.09 -17.14 -21.53
C ALA A 358 12.28 -18.45 -21.60
N VAL A 359 11.62 -18.83 -20.51
CA VAL A 359 10.72 -20.00 -20.48
C VAL A 359 9.48 -19.76 -21.34
N ALA A 360 8.88 -18.56 -21.26
CA ALA A 360 7.73 -18.21 -22.10
C ALA A 360 8.06 -18.32 -23.58
N MET A 361 9.21 -17.77 -24.00
CA MET A 361 9.69 -17.86 -25.39
C MET A 361 10.00 -19.30 -25.81
N HIS A 362 10.51 -20.13 -24.91
CA HIS A 362 10.81 -21.53 -25.20
C HIS A 362 9.55 -22.36 -25.46
N PHE A 363 8.48 -22.12 -24.71
CA PHE A 363 7.23 -22.87 -24.83
C PHE A 363 6.24 -22.28 -25.84
N ALA A 364 6.39 -21.01 -26.23
CA ALA A 364 5.46 -20.35 -27.13
C ALA A 364 5.50 -20.96 -28.53
N GLU A 365 4.35 -21.45 -28.98
CA GLU A 365 4.10 -21.84 -30.36
C GLU A 365 2.95 -20.99 -30.93
N HIS A 366 2.77 -20.99 -32.25
CA HIS A 366 1.75 -20.16 -32.90
C HIS A 366 0.32 -20.51 -32.46
N ASP A 367 0.05 -21.79 -32.25
CA ASP A 367 -1.22 -22.36 -31.79
C ASP A 367 -1.23 -22.65 -30.28
N ALA A 368 -0.10 -22.45 -29.59
CA ALA A 368 0.05 -22.63 -28.16
C ALA A 368 0.71 -21.42 -27.46
N PRO A 369 0.09 -20.23 -27.48
CA PRO A 369 0.69 -19.01 -26.94
C PRO A 369 0.89 -19.09 -25.42
N VAL A 370 1.95 -18.43 -24.95
CA VAL A 370 2.34 -18.35 -23.53
C VAL A 370 2.33 -16.91 -23.07
N TYR A 371 1.69 -16.64 -21.94
CA TYR A 371 1.58 -15.31 -21.35
C TYR A 371 2.21 -15.30 -19.96
N TYR A 372 2.97 -14.25 -19.67
CA TYR A 372 3.42 -13.93 -18.32
C TYR A 372 2.35 -13.08 -17.63
N VAL A 373 1.67 -13.70 -16.66
CA VAL A 373 0.48 -13.13 -16.01
C VAL A 373 0.57 -13.10 -14.50
N GLU A 374 1.39 -13.96 -13.89
CA GLU A 374 1.44 -14.17 -12.45
C GLU A 374 0.03 -14.23 -11.82
N ASN A 375 -0.21 -13.40 -10.79
CA ASN A 375 -1.50 -13.29 -10.11
C ASN A 375 -2.55 -12.45 -10.84
N THR A 376 -2.19 -11.76 -11.92
CA THR A 376 -3.02 -10.70 -12.48
C THR A 376 -4.19 -11.24 -13.30
N LEU A 377 -4.03 -12.36 -14.03
CA LEU A 377 -5.09 -12.89 -14.90
C LEU A 377 -6.29 -13.37 -14.08
N ILE A 378 -6.05 -14.28 -13.13
CA ILE A 378 -7.12 -14.87 -12.31
C ILE A 378 -7.79 -13.78 -11.45
N CYS A 379 -7.02 -12.84 -10.88
CA CYS A 379 -7.59 -11.69 -10.17
C CYS A 379 -8.44 -10.83 -11.10
N SER A 380 -8.01 -10.58 -12.34
CA SER A 380 -8.77 -9.78 -13.29
C SER A 380 -10.08 -10.46 -13.68
N LEU A 381 -10.07 -11.76 -13.98
CA LEU A 381 -11.30 -12.52 -14.27
C LEU A 381 -12.27 -12.50 -13.09
N PHE A 382 -11.76 -12.64 -11.85
CA PHE A 382 -12.56 -12.48 -10.63
C PHE A 382 -13.18 -11.08 -10.54
N GLY A 383 -12.35 -10.04 -10.75
CA GLY A 383 -12.78 -8.65 -10.68
C GLY A 383 -13.83 -8.29 -11.73
N LEU A 384 -13.74 -8.88 -12.93
CA LEU A 384 -14.73 -8.69 -14.01
C LEU A 384 -16.05 -9.40 -13.67
N LEU A 385 -16.02 -10.65 -13.22
CA LEU A 385 -17.24 -11.38 -12.86
C LEU A 385 -17.96 -10.77 -11.64
N CYS A 386 -17.19 -10.36 -10.64
CA CYS A 386 -17.70 -9.89 -9.35
C CYS A 386 -17.72 -8.36 -9.22
N TRP A 387 -17.65 -7.62 -10.33
CA TRP A 387 -17.52 -6.16 -10.32
C TRP A 387 -18.59 -5.47 -9.45
N ASP A 388 -19.86 -5.83 -9.65
CA ASP A 388 -20.98 -5.23 -8.92
C ASP A 388 -20.98 -5.55 -7.42
N ALA A 389 -20.51 -6.75 -7.05
CA ALA A 389 -20.34 -7.13 -5.65
C ALA A 389 -19.21 -6.32 -4.99
N VAL A 390 -18.07 -6.17 -5.68
CA VAL A 390 -16.92 -5.41 -5.19
C VAL A 390 -17.25 -3.93 -5.02
N PHE A 391 -17.95 -3.33 -5.98
CA PHE A 391 -18.30 -1.90 -5.99
C PHE A 391 -19.68 -1.58 -5.40
N THR A 392 -20.28 -2.54 -4.68
CA THR A 392 -21.57 -2.31 -4.03
C THR A 392 -21.45 -1.26 -2.91
N PRO A 393 -22.35 -0.26 -2.84
CA PRO A 393 -22.24 0.89 -1.94
C PRO A 393 -22.67 0.57 -0.50
N LEU A 394 -22.05 -0.41 0.14
CA LEU A 394 -22.33 -0.69 1.56
C LEU A 394 -21.91 0.49 2.45
N PRO A 395 -22.59 0.71 3.60
CA PRO A 395 -22.20 1.74 4.55
C PRO A 395 -20.71 1.64 4.92
N GLY A 396 -19.97 2.74 4.75
CA GLY A 396 -18.55 2.85 5.06
C GLY A 396 -17.60 2.23 4.01
N ALA A 397 -18.10 1.57 2.97
CA ALA A 397 -17.25 1.01 1.91
C ALA A 397 -16.75 2.09 0.94
N PHE A 398 -17.60 3.08 0.64
CA PHE A 398 -17.31 4.18 -0.28
C PHE A 398 -17.84 5.50 0.29
N PHE A 399 -17.01 6.53 0.37
CA PHE A 399 -17.36 7.82 0.98
C PHE A 399 -16.65 9.02 0.34
N HIS A 400 -16.01 8.83 -0.82
CA HIS A 400 -15.54 9.87 -1.74
C HIS A 400 -15.43 9.33 -3.17
N PRO A 401 -15.29 10.18 -4.22
CA PRO A 401 -15.25 9.71 -5.61
C PRO A 401 -14.00 8.91 -6.01
N PHE A 402 -12.89 9.06 -5.28
CA PHE A 402 -11.56 8.53 -5.64
C PHE A 402 -11.24 7.14 -5.05
N HIS A 403 -12.22 6.24 -4.96
CA HIS A 403 -11.99 4.87 -4.48
C HIS A 403 -11.63 3.95 -5.63
N SER A 404 -10.40 3.40 -5.61
CA SER A 404 -10.04 2.26 -6.47
C SER A 404 -10.56 0.93 -5.93
N ALA A 405 -10.97 0.90 -4.66
CA ALA A 405 -11.46 -0.28 -3.94
C ALA A 405 -12.35 0.14 -2.78
N PRO A 406 -13.27 -0.73 -2.31
CA PRO A 406 -14.01 -0.48 -1.08
C PRO A 406 -13.05 -0.44 0.12
N ALA A 407 -13.29 0.47 1.06
CA ALA A 407 -12.44 0.66 2.24
C ALA A 407 -12.33 -0.59 3.13
N ASP A 408 -13.33 -1.48 3.08
CA ASP A 408 -13.38 -2.72 3.83
C ASP A 408 -12.83 -3.95 3.07
N LEU A 409 -12.19 -3.78 1.89
CA LEU A 409 -11.66 -4.88 1.07
C LEU A 409 -10.82 -5.91 1.85
N HIS A 410 -10.05 -5.45 2.82
CA HIS A 410 -9.16 -6.28 3.63
C HIS A 410 -9.70 -6.55 5.05
N SER A 411 -10.97 -6.24 5.29
CA SER A 411 -11.67 -6.62 6.51
C SER A 411 -12.02 -8.11 6.48
N SER A 412 -12.03 -8.75 7.65
CA SER A 412 -12.40 -10.17 7.77
C SER A 412 -13.86 -10.46 7.44
N ASP A 413 -14.72 -9.43 7.48
CA ASP A 413 -16.14 -9.50 7.15
C ASP A 413 -16.48 -9.00 5.73
N PHE A 414 -15.47 -8.67 4.90
CA PHE A 414 -15.69 -8.17 3.54
C PHE A 414 -16.64 -9.06 2.72
N TYR A 415 -16.36 -10.38 2.72
CA TYR A 415 -17.17 -11.37 2.04
C TYR A 415 -18.53 -11.56 2.72
N SER A 416 -18.59 -11.70 4.05
CA SER A 416 -19.84 -11.98 4.75
C SER A 416 -20.86 -10.86 4.58
N ARG A 417 -20.41 -9.60 4.50
CA ARG A 417 -21.26 -8.43 4.23
C ARG A 417 -21.85 -8.40 2.81
N ARG A 418 -21.27 -9.16 1.88
CA ARG A 418 -21.62 -9.20 0.45
C ARG A 418 -21.93 -10.62 -0.04
N ARG A 419 -22.19 -11.56 0.89
CA ARG A 419 -22.29 -13.00 0.58
C ARG A 419 -23.26 -13.25 -0.56
N ASP A 420 -24.49 -12.76 -0.44
CA ASP A 420 -25.53 -13.00 -1.45
C ASP A 420 -25.15 -12.44 -2.83
N LEU A 421 -24.41 -11.32 -2.88
CA LEU A 421 -23.94 -10.72 -4.14
C LEU A 421 -22.83 -11.55 -4.77
N PHE A 422 -21.86 -12.01 -3.98
CA PHE A 422 -20.80 -12.89 -4.46
C PHE A 422 -21.35 -14.25 -4.88
N ASP A 423 -22.25 -14.84 -4.10
CA ASP A 423 -22.91 -16.11 -4.42
C ASP A 423 -23.67 -15.99 -5.75
N HIS A 424 -24.37 -14.88 -5.98
CA HIS A 424 -25.01 -14.60 -7.28
C HIS A 424 -24.01 -14.48 -8.44
N CYS A 425 -22.90 -13.75 -8.26
CA CYS A 425 -21.85 -13.64 -9.27
C CYS A 425 -21.24 -15.01 -9.59
N LEU A 426 -20.93 -15.83 -8.58
CA LEU A 426 -20.33 -17.15 -8.75
C LEU A 426 -21.30 -18.17 -9.35
N ALA A 427 -22.60 -18.04 -9.11
CA ALA A 427 -23.62 -18.90 -9.73
C ALA A 427 -23.65 -18.76 -11.27
N ARG A 428 -23.22 -17.62 -11.83
CA ARG A 428 -23.11 -17.46 -13.29
C ARG A 428 -22.14 -18.44 -13.94
N LEU A 429 -21.18 -18.97 -13.19
CA LEU A 429 -20.23 -20.00 -13.66
C LEU A 429 -20.90 -21.37 -13.90
N GLU A 430 -22.16 -21.52 -13.53
CA GLU A 430 -22.94 -22.76 -13.74
C GLU A 430 -23.61 -22.82 -15.13
N SER A 431 -23.53 -21.73 -15.91
CA SER A 431 -24.01 -21.64 -17.29
C SER A 431 -23.04 -20.82 -18.14
N GLU A 432 -23.31 -20.59 -19.42
CA GLU A 432 -22.46 -19.73 -20.28
C GLU A 432 -22.62 -18.22 -19.98
N GLU A 433 -23.52 -17.81 -19.06
CA GLU A 433 -23.77 -16.42 -18.70
C GLU A 433 -22.51 -15.69 -18.20
N TYR A 434 -21.58 -16.38 -17.53
CA TYR A 434 -20.34 -15.75 -17.06
C TYR A 434 -19.48 -15.21 -18.21
N LEU A 435 -19.52 -15.84 -19.38
CA LEU A 435 -18.75 -15.41 -20.55
C LEU A 435 -19.22 -14.02 -21.01
N ASP A 436 -20.53 -13.87 -21.19
CA ASP A 436 -21.14 -12.62 -21.61
C ASP A 436 -20.98 -11.53 -20.53
N CYS A 437 -21.14 -11.90 -19.26
CA CYS A 437 -20.89 -11.00 -18.14
C CYS A 437 -19.46 -10.45 -18.16
N ILE A 438 -18.45 -11.31 -18.25
CA ILE A 438 -17.05 -10.89 -18.23
C ILE A 438 -16.73 -9.99 -19.42
N ARG A 439 -17.17 -10.36 -20.63
CA ARG A 439 -16.97 -9.54 -21.86
C ARG A 439 -17.64 -8.18 -21.74
N ALA A 440 -18.88 -8.13 -21.26
CA ALA A 440 -19.62 -6.89 -21.11
C ALA A 440 -18.93 -5.95 -20.10
N VAL A 441 -18.51 -6.48 -18.94
CA VAL A 441 -17.80 -5.68 -17.92
C VAL A 441 -16.44 -5.23 -18.45
N PHE A 442 -15.70 -6.08 -19.16
CA PHE A 442 -14.40 -5.72 -19.74
C PHE A 442 -14.53 -4.52 -20.69
N GLN A 443 -15.52 -4.54 -21.58
CA GLN A 443 -15.79 -3.44 -22.51
C GLN A 443 -16.28 -2.17 -21.80
N GLN A 444 -17.22 -2.29 -20.87
CA GLN A 444 -17.84 -1.13 -20.21
C GLN A 444 -16.92 -0.44 -19.21
N LYS A 445 -16.06 -1.20 -18.52
CA LYS A 445 -15.27 -0.72 -17.38
C LYS A 445 -13.80 -0.50 -17.72
N GLN A 446 -13.42 -0.64 -18.99
CA GLN A 446 -12.04 -0.48 -19.46
C GLN A 446 -11.39 0.81 -18.92
N GLY A 447 -10.23 0.64 -18.27
CA GLY A 447 -9.43 1.73 -17.71
C GLY A 447 -9.91 2.29 -16.37
N ILE A 448 -10.97 1.73 -15.77
CA ILE A 448 -11.43 2.12 -14.42
C ILE A 448 -10.57 1.45 -13.35
N GLN A 449 -10.03 2.24 -12.42
CA GLN A 449 -9.27 1.78 -11.27
C GLN A 449 -10.01 0.67 -10.50
N SER A 450 -9.33 -0.44 -10.25
CA SER A 450 -9.89 -1.66 -9.64
C SER A 450 -8.85 -2.32 -8.74
N PRO A 451 -9.24 -2.99 -7.63
CA PRO A 451 -8.27 -3.69 -6.78
C PRO A 451 -7.77 -5.00 -7.40
N PHE A 452 -8.46 -5.49 -8.44
CA PHE A 452 -8.26 -6.81 -9.02
C PHE A 452 -7.90 -6.77 -10.51
N VAL A 453 -8.53 -5.89 -11.29
CA VAL A 453 -8.38 -5.89 -12.76
C VAL A 453 -7.15 -5.08 -13.18
N VAL A 454 -6.25 -5.73 -13.92
CA VAL A 454 -5.04 -5.12 -14.48
C VAL A 454 -5.21 -4.92 -15.99
N TRP A 455 -5.78 -3.77 -16.37
CA TRP A 455 -6.15 -3.47 -17.76
C TRP A 455 -4.97 -3.47 -18.74
N SER A 456 -3.79 -3.07 -18.30
CA SER A 456 -2.60 -3.02 -19.16
C SER A 456 -2.08 -4.40 -19.57
N MET A 457 -2.42 -5.44 -18.80
CA MET A 457 -2.02 -6.83 -19.04
C MET A 457 -3.10 -7.58 -19.83
N LEU A 458 -4.38 -7.34 -19.52
CA LEU A 458 -5.50 -8.10 -20.08
C LEU A 458 -5.91 -7.57 -21.47
N SER A 459 -5.24 -8.05 -22.52
CA SER A 459 -5.67 -7.80 -23.91
C SER A 459 -6.93 -8.57 -24.28
N ASP A 460 -7.63 -8.14 -25.34
CA ASP A 460 -8.78 -8.89 -25.89
C ASP A 460 -8.41 -10.33 -26.25
N GLU A 461 -7.23 -10.55 -26.84
CA GLU A 461 -6.75 -11.88 -27.20
C GLU A 461 -6.53 -12.77 -25.97
N LEU A 462 -5.84 -12.26 -24.94
CA LEU A 462 -5.61 -13.00 -23.70
C LEU A 462 -6.93 -13.31 -23.00
N LEU A 463 -7.87 -12.35 -22.97
CA LEU A 463 -9.18 -12.55 -22.37
C LEU A 463 -9.95 -13.68 -23.08
N GLU A 464 -10.05 -13.63 -24.41
CA GLU A 464 -10.81 -14.63 -25.17
C GLU A 464 -10.18 -16.02 -25.08
N GLN A 465 -8.86 -16.13 -25.09
CA GLN A 465 -8.18 -17.41 -24.90
C GLN A 465 -8.38 -17.96 -23.49
N ALA A 466 -8.34 -17.11 -22.46
CA ALA A 466 -8.63 -17.52 -21.09
C ALA A 466 -10.07 -18.02 -20.94
N LEU A 467 -11.04 -17.29 -21.51
CA LEU A 467 -12.46 -17.69 -21.48
C LEU A 467 -12.73 -19.00 -22.25
N THR A 468 -11.99 -19.25 -23.33
CA THR A 468 -12.12 -20.46 -24.15
C THR A 468 -11.48 -21.68 -23.49
N CYS A 469 -10.32 -21.51 -22.85
CA CYS A 469 -9.49 -22.64 -22.40
C CYS A 469 -9.63 -22.97 -20.92
N ILE A 470 -10.10 -22.05 -20.08
CA ILE A 470 -10.20 -22.27 -18.63
C ILE A 470 -11.61 -22.76 -18.28
N PRO A 471 -11.77 -23.97 -17.71
CA PRO A 471 -13.06 -24.46 -17.28
C PRO A 471 -13.68 -23.58 -16.18
N ALA A 472 -14.99 -23.34 -16.28
CA ALA A 472 -15.73 -22.55 -15.28
C ALA A 472 -15.59 -23.11 -13.84
N ALA A 473 -15.49 -24.43 -13.69
CA ALA A 473 -15.24 -25.08 -12.41
C ALA A 473 -13.90 -24.66 -11.77
N HIS A 474 -12.85 -24.47 -12.59
CA HIS A 474 -11.54 -24.02 -12.09
C HIS A 474 -11.60 -22.55 -11.66
N LEU A 475 -12.28 -21.70 -12.44
CA LEU A 475 -12.57 -20.31 -12.06
C LEU A 475 -13.29 -20.24 -10.72
N LYS A 476 -14.34 -21.06 -10.52
CA LYS A 476 -15.11 -21.11 -9.27
C LYS A 476 -14.21 -21.41 -8.07
N HIS A 477 -13.39 -22.45 -8.16
CA HIS A 477 -12.44 -22.82 -7.10
C HIS A 477 -11.42 -21.71 -6.79
N TRP A 478 -10.87 -21.05 -7.82
CA TRP A 478 -9.96 -19.92 -7.60
C TRP A 478 -10.64 -18.74 -6.94
N PHE A 479 -11.86 -18.41 -7.34
CA PHE A 479 -12.61 -17.27 -6.82
C PHE A 479 -13.06 -17.51 -5.37
N GLU A 480 -13.51 -18.72 -5.05
CA GLU A 480 -13.82 -19.13 -3.67
C GLU A 480 -12.56 -19.06 -2.79
N ARG A 481 -11.41 -19.52 -3.29
CA ARG A 481 -10.13 -19.40 -2.58
C ARG A 481 -9.73 -17.94 -2.36
N LEU A 482 -9.88 -17.08 -3.37
CA LEU A 482 -9.61 -15.65 -3.24
C LEU A 482 -10.51 -15.01 -2.17
N LEU A 483 -11.81 -15.31 -2.16
CA LEU A 483 -12.77 -14.78 -1.20
C LEU A 483 -12.53 -15.25 0.24
N GLY A 484 -11.96 -16.44 0.42
CA GLY A 484 -11.62 -16.96 1.75
C GLY A 484 -10.60 -16.11 2.52
N ASP A 485 -9.61 -15.55 1.83
CA ASP A 485 -8.68 -14.55 2.38
C ASP A 485 -8.01 -13.77 1.23
N ILE A 486 -8.63 -12.66 0.82
CA ILE A 486 -8.15 -11.84 -0.30
C ILE A 486 -6.71 -11.37 -0.07
N LYS A 487 -6.36 -11.03 1.17
CA LYS A 487 -5.04 -10.50 1.50
C LYS A 487 -3.98 -11.59 1.35
N ALA A 488 -4.26 -12.82 1.80
CA ALA A 488 -3.31 -13.92 1.74
C ALA A 488 -3.26 -14.64 0.38
N ASN A 489 -4.38 -14.67 -0.36
CA ASN A 489 -4.54 -15.52 -1.54
C ASN A 489 -4.39 -14.79 -2.87
N ARG A 490 -4.39 -13.45 -2.90
CA ARG A 490 -4.18 -12.67 -4.14
C ARG A 490 -2.79 -12.79 -4.77
N ALA A 491 -1.85 -13.49 -4.14
CA ALA A 491 -0.46 -13.62 -4.59
C ALA A 491 0.04 -15.07 -4.49
N GLY A 492 1.07 -15.39 -5.27
CA GLY A 492 1.68 -16.73 -5.33
C GLY A 492 1.06 -17.67 -6.36
N MET A 493 0.26 -17.14 -7.30
CA MET A 493 -0.14 -17.90 -8.49
C MET A 493 1.06 -18.06 -9.44
N PRO A 494 1.06 -19.11 -10.30
CA PRO A 494 2.18 -19.36 -11.22
C PRO A 494 2.44 -18.20 -12.19
N ASP A 495 3.71 -18.05 -12.58
CA ASP A 495 4.19 -16.93 -13.42
C ASP A 495 3.55 -16.92 -14.81
N LEU A 496 3.49 -18.07 -15.46
CA LEU A 496 3.04 -18.22 -16.84
C LEU A 496 1.74 -18.99 -16.95
N ILE A 497 0.99 -18.70 -18.01
CA ILE A 497 -0.10 -19.54 -18.51
C ILE A 497 0.06 -19.77 -20.00
N GLN A 498 -0.11 -21.03 -20.42
CA GLN A 498 -0.11 -21.46 -21.81
C GLN A 498 -1.50 -21.94 -22.18
N PHE A 499 -1.97 -21.57 -23.38
CA PHE A 499 -3.27 -21.97 -23.90
C PHE A 499 -3.13 -22.79 -25.17
N TRP A 500 -4.01 -23.77 -25.36
CA TRP A 500 -4.21 -24.49 -26.62
C TRP A 500 -5.69 -24.31 -27.03
N PRO A 501 -6.05 -23.22 -27.71
CA PRO A 501 -7.45 -22.87 -27.97
C PRO A 501 -8.23 -23.94 -28.76
N ALA A 502 -7.57 -24.59 -29.72
CA ALA A 502 -8.18 -25.67 -30.50
C ALA A 502 -8.55 -26.90 -29.65
N GLU A 503 -7.83 -27.14 -28.56
CA GLU A 503 -8.07 -28.23 -27.61
C GLU A 503 -8.91 -27.78 -26.39
N GLN A 504 -9.21 -26.48 -26.27
CA GLN A 504 -9.81 -25.88 -25.07
C GLN A 504 -9.05 -26.25 -23.79
N ARG A 505 -7.72 -26.23 -23.86
CA ARG A 505 -6.83 -26.64 -22.77
C ARG A 505 -5.90 -25.51 -22.36
N TYR A 506 -5.51 -25.52 -21.08
CA TYR A 506 -4.49 -24.61 -20.55
C TYR A 506 -3.49 -25.35 -19.67
N ARG A 507 -2.39 -24.67 -19.33
CA ARG A 507 -1.43 -25.08 -18.31
C ARG A 507 -0.82 -23.86 -17.65
N MET A 508 -0.69 -23.86 -16.32
CA MET A 508 0.05 -22.81 -15.60
C MET A 508 1.43 -23.32 -15.18
N ILE A 509 2.43 -22.46 -15.29
CA ILE A 509 3.85 -22.83 -15.11
C ILE A 509 4.48 -21.84 -14.13
N GLU A 510 4.96 -22.36 -13.01
CA GLU A 510 5.76 -21.59 -12.05
C GLU A 510 7.24 -21.78 -12.41
N VAL A 511 7.94 -20.69 -12.68
CA VAL A 511 9.32 -20.72 -13.18
C VAL A 511 10.30 -20.54 -12.02
N LYS A 512 11.36 -21.34 -12.03
CA LYS A 512 12.45 -21.26 -11.05
C LYS A 512 13.80 -21.20 -11.72
N GLY A 513 14.43 -20.02 -11.62
CA GLY A 513 15.80 -19.83 -12.06
C GLY A 513 16.83 -20.53 -11.15
N PRO A 514 18.12 -20.53 -11.54
CA PRO A 514 19.17 -21.16 -10.78
C PRO A 514 19.26 -20.60 -9.34
N GLY A 515 19.10 -21.48 -8.36
CA GLY A 515 19.16 -21.12 -6.93
C GLY A 515 17.84 -20.62 -6.34
N ASP A 516 16.81 -20.39 -7.15
CA ASP A 516 15.49 -20.00 -6.65
C ASP A 516 14.70 -21.20 -6.11
N ARG A 517 13.80 -20.93 -5.15
CA ARG A 517 12.96 -21.93 -4.49
C ARG A 517 11.54 -21.42 -4.37
N LEU A 518 10.58 -22.35 -4.46
CA LEU A 518 9.17 -22.06 -4.22
C LEU A 518 8.94 -21.42 -2.85
N GLN A 519 8.31 -20.24 -2.88
CA GLN A 519 7.82 -19.53 -1.71
C GLN A 519 6.62 -20.26 -1.09
N ASP A 520 6.30 -19.94 0.17
CA ASP A 520 5.25 -20.65 0.91
C ASP A 520 3.85 -20.42 0.31
N ASN A 521 3.54 -19.21 -0.18
CA ASN A 521 2.29 -18.92 -0.88
C ASN A 521 2.18 -19.67 -2.22
N GLN A 522 3.28 -19.76 -2.99
CA GLN A 522 3.34 -20.53 -4.24
C GLN A 522 3.07 -22.02 -3.98
N ARG A 523 3.69 -22.60 -2.95
CA ARG A 523 3.42 -24.00 -2.55
C ARG A 523 1.95 -24.23 -2.20
N ARG A 524 1.31 -23.29 -1.49
CA ARG A 524 -0.12 -23.40 -1.17
C ARG A 524 -0.99 -23.35 -2.42
N TRP A 525 -0.68 -22.47 -3.37
CA TRP A 525 -1.37 -22.39 -4.66
C TRP A 525 -1.20 -23.65 -5.51
N LEU A 526 0.02 -24.18 -5.62
CA LEU A 526 0.29 -25.42 -6.37
C LEU A 526 -0.41 -26.63 -5.74
N ALA A 527 -0.39 -26.75 -4.41
CA ALA A 527 -1.10 -27.82 -3.70
C ALA A 527 -2.62 -27.72 -3.89
N PHE A 528 -3.17 -26.50 -3.84
CA PHE A 528 -4.58 -26.25 -4.13
C PHE A 528 -4.94 -26.67 -5.55
N CYS A 529 -4.17 -26.21 -6.55
CA CYS A 529 -4.39 -26.58 -7.94
C CYS A 529 -4.32 -28.12 -8.14
N ALA A 530 -3.34 -28.79 -7.53
CA ALA A 530 -3.22 -30.25 -7.61
C ALA A 530 -4.42 -30.98 -6.98
N GLN A 531 -4.95 -30.49 -5.85
CA GLN A 531 -6.15 -31.04 -5.22
C GLN A 531 -7.39 -30.97 -6.12
N HIS A 532 -7.48 -29.94 -6.95
CA HIS A 532 -8.59 -29.72 -7.90
C HIS A 532 -8.27 -30.20 -9.32
N ALA A 533 -7.22 -31.02 -9.50
CA ALA A 533 -6.79 -31.55 -10.79
C ALA A 533 -6.54 -30.48 -11.87
N MET A 534 -6.11 -29.28 -11.45
CA MET A 534 -5.78 -28.19 -12.35
C MET A 534 -4.39 -28.40 -12.96
N PRO A 535 -4.19 -28.09 -14.25
CA PRO A 535 -2.92 -28.31 -14.95
C PRO A 535 -1.87 -27.28 -14.50
N VAL A 536 -1.09 -27.65 -13.49
CA VAL A 536 0.01 -26.84 -12.95
C VAL A 536 1.32 -27.62 -12.96
N GLU A 537 2.43 -26.94 -13.21
CA GLU A 537 3.77 -27.50 -13.12
C GLU A 537 4.79 -26.47 -12.63
N VAL A 538 5.95 -26.97 -12.18
CA VAL A 538 7.10 -26.14 -11.83
C VAL A 538 8.22 -26.38 -12.83
N CYS A 539 8.69 -25.32 -13.49
CA CYS A 539 9.76 -25.36 -14.47
C CYS A 539 11.07 -24.83 -13.88
N TYR A 540 12.03 -25.71 -13.63
CA TYR A 540 13.37 -25.34 -13.17
C TYR A 540 14.32 -25.12 -14.34
N VAL A 541 14.94 -23.95 -14.40
CA VAL A 541 15.85 -23.56 -15.47
C VAL A 541 17.30 -23.66 -15.01
N GLN A 542 18.13 -24.24 -15.87
CA GLN A 542 19.58 -24.15 -15.83
C GLN A 542 20.07 -23.40 -17.06
N TRP A 543 21.03 -22.50 -16.89
CA TRP A 543 21.64 -21.81 -18.02
C TRP A 543 22.68 -22.73 -18.68
N SER A 544 22.58 -22.92 -19.99
CA SER A 544 23.66 -23.51 -20.78
C SER A 544 24.74 -22.44 -21.02
N GLU A 545 26.00 -22.78 -20.83
CA GLU A 545 27.12 -21.93 -21.27
C GLU A 545 27.08 -21.86 -22.80
N GLN A 546 26.98 -20.66 -23.38
CA GLN A 546 27.25 -20.49 -24.80
C GLN A 546 28.75 -20.70 -25.00
N GLU A 547 29.13 -21.69 -25.82
CA GLU A 547 30.45 -21.68 -26.46
C GLU A 547 30.56 -20.34 -27.18
N ARG A 548 31.51 -19.50 -26.74
CA ARG A 548 31.92 -18.34 -27.52
C ARG A 548 32.48 -18.89 -28.82
N GLU A 549 31.74 -18.75 -29.93
CA GLU A 549 32.32 -18.96 -31.25
C GLU A 549 33.56 -18.05 -31.36
N PRO A 550 34.73 -18.61 -31.76
CA PRO A 550 36.02 -17.92 -31.73
C PRO A 550 36.14 -16.74 -32.69
#